data_AF-A0A437DJB6-F1
#
_entry.id   AF-A0A437DJB6-F1
#
_cell.length_a   1.000
_cell.length_b   1.000
_cell.length_c   1.000
_cell.angle_alpha   90.00
_cell.angle_beta   90.00
_cell.angle_gamma   90.00
#
_symmetry.space_group_name_H-M   'P 1'
#
loop_
_entity.id
_entity.type
_entity.pdbx_description
1 polymer ?
#
loop_
_entity_poly.entity_id
_entity_poly.type
_entity_poly.pdbx_seq_one_letter_code
_entity_poly.pdbx_strand_id
1 'polypeptide(L)'
;MMRNLLIARVMFRGQKVCLMTSHFESCKANSEERMRQFKAVIKRMSVAPDDVTVLFGGDTNLRDYEVATVGMPEGICDLWEQLGEPEKCRYTWDTWANTNKEMRFKNRLRFDRVYLRRAVSDGVPLVEPHSMTLVGLEKLRCGRYTSDHWGIYCTFSFK
;
A
#
# COMPACT_ATOMS: atom_id res chain seq x y z
N MET A 1 8.79 7.34 15.99
CA MET A 1 8.63 8.37 14.94
C MET A 1 7.18 8.85 15.02
N MET A 2 6.85 10.11 14.72
CA MET A 2 5.48 10.65 14.91
C MET A 2 4.49 10.14 13.83
N ARG A 3 4.24 8.84 13.81
CA ARG A 3 3.41 8.17 12.80
C ARG A 3 1.93 8.18 13.20
N ASN A 4 1.04 8.29 12.22
CA ASN A 4 -0.41 8.27 12.41
C ASN A 4 -1.10 7.63 11.21
N LEU A 5 -2.42 7.46 11.31
CA LEU A 5 -3.29 7.01 10.23
C LEU A 5 -4.15 8.18 9.78
N LEU A 6 -3.95 8.64 8.54
CA LEU A 6 -4.78 9.66 7.93
C LEU A 6 -5.93 9.00 7.16
N ILE A 7 -7.12 9.58 7.28
CA ILE A 7 -8.33 9.08 6.63
C ILE A 7 -9.04 10.24 5.95
N ALA A 8 -9.37 10.07 4.67
CA ALA A 8 -10.23 10.96 3.91
C ALA A 8 -11.45 10.17 3.41
N ARG A 9 -12.65 10.69 3.68
CA ARG A 9 -13.91 10.12 3.17
C ARG A 9 -14.38 10.97 2.01
N VAL A 10 -14.59 10.34 0.86
CA VAL A 10 -14.94 11.03 -0.37
C VAL A 10 -16.11 10.36 -1.06
N MET A 11 -16.83 11.14 -1.86
CA MET A 11 -17.79 10.62 -2.83
C MET A 11 -17.11 10.62 -4.19
N PHE A 12 -17.02 9.45 -4.84
CA PHE A 12 -16.43 9.32 -6.17
C PHE A 12 -17.37 8.52 -7.06
N ARG A 13 -17.81 9.12 -8.18
CA ARG A 13 -18.78 8.50 -9.11
C ARG A 13 -20.02 7.94 -8.39
N GLY A 14 -20.55 8.68 -7.41
CA GLY A 14 -21.72 8.28 -6.61
C GLY A 14 -21.46 7.22 -5.54
N GLN A 15 -20.22 6.80 -5.32
CA GLN A 15 -19.85 5.79 -4.32
C GLN A 15 -19.08 6.40 -3.15
N LYS A 16 -19.33 5.87 -1.95
CA LYS A 16 -18.57 6.23 -0.75
C LYS A 16 -17.23 5.50 -0.76
N VAL A 17 -16.15 6.27 -0.77
CA VAL A 17 -14.78 5.74 -0.71
C VAL A 17 -14.08 6.30 0.51
N CYS A 18 -13.46 5.41 1.29
CA CYS A 18 -12.60 5.74 2.41
C CYS A 18 -11.14 5.55 1.98
N LEU A 19 -10.43 6.66 1.79
CA LEU A 19 -9.02 6.67 1.47
C LEU A 19 -8.21 6.75 2.76
N MET A 20 -7.26 5.84 2.92
CA MET A 20 -6.43 5.74 4.11
C MET A 20 -4.96 5.76 3.70
N THR A 21 -4.13 6.47 4.45
CA THR A 21 -2.68 6.42 4.27
C THR A 21 -1.96 6.51 5.60
N SER A 22 -0.79 5.89 5.64
CA SER A 22 0.11 5.96 6.77
C SER A 22 1.53 5.68 6.29
N HIS A 23 2.49 6.13 7.07
CA HIS A 23 3.86 5.70 6.98
C HIS A 23 4.18 4.96 8.29
N PHE A 24 4.27 3.63 8.26
CA PHE A 24 4.49 2.83 9.47
C PHE A 24 5.93 2.85 9.95
N GLU A 25 6.12 2.58 11.23
CA GLU A 25 7.40 2.58 11.93
C GLU A 25 8.51 1.93 11.10
N SER A 26 9.49 2.76 10.74
CA SER A 26 10.58 2.36 9.84
C SER A 26 11.65 1.59 10.58
N CYS A 27 12.60 1.04 9.81
CA CYS A 27 13.73 0.25 10.28
C CYS A 27 13.35 -1.13 10.84
N LYS A 28 14.33 -2.06 10.79
CA LYS A 28 14.13 -3.45 11.18
C LYS A 28 13.81 -3.61 12.68
N ALA A 29 14.43 -2.79 13.53
CA ALA A 29 14.28 -2.84 14.98
C ALA A 29 12.84 -2.60 15.46
N ASN A 30 12.03 -1.85 14.70
CA ASN A 30 10.67 -1.46 15.08
C ASN A 30 9.60 -2.43 14.55
N SER A 31 9.96 -3.70 14.37
CA SER A 31 9.07 -4.75 13.82
C SER A 31 7.78 -4.90 14.63
N GLU A 32 7.88 -4.93 15.95
CA GLU A 32 6.72 -5.07 16.83
C GLU A 32 5.74 -3.91 16.67
N GLU A 33 6.22 -2.66 16.72
CA GLU A 33 5.37 -1.48 16.57
C GLU A 33 4.74 -1.40 15.18
N ARG A 34 5.50 -1.69 14.13
CA ARG A 34 4.97 -1.76 12.77
C ARG A 34 3.86 -2.80 12.62
N MET A 35 4.00 -3.98 13.24
CA MET A 35 2.94 -4.99 13.25
C MET A 35 1.70 -4.52 14.04
N ARG A 36 1.86 -3.79 15.15
CA ARG A 36 0.73 -3.18 15.86
C ARG A 36 0.00 -2.15 15.00
N GLN A 37 0.74 -1.30 14.28
CA GLN A 37 0.17 -0.32 13.35
C GLN A 37 -0.57 -0.99 12.20
N PHE A 38 0.00 -2.05 11.63
CA PHE A 38 -0.67 -2.83 10.59
C PHE A 38 -1.97 -3.45 11.12
N LYS A 39 -1.96 -4.08 12.30
CA LYS A 39 -3.18 -4.57 12.98
C LYS A 39 -4.23 -3.47 13.16
N ALA A 40 -3.82 -2.26 13.54
CA ALA A 40 -4.73 -1.13 13.73
C ALA A 40 -5.36 -0.66 12.41
N VAL A 41 -4.58 -0.60 11.33
CA VAL A 41 -5.08 -0.28 9.98
C VAL A 41 -6.07 -1.32 9.50
N ILE A 42 -5.71 -2.60 9.56
CA ILE A 42 -6.59 -3.71 9.16
C ILE A 42 -7.89 -3.68 9.95
N LYS A 43 -7.84 -3.56 11.27
CA LYS A 43 -9.04 -3.41 12.11
C LYS A 43 -9.89 -2.23 11.67
N ARG A 44 -9.28 -1.08 11.36
CA ARG A 44 -10.01 0.11 10.91
C ARG A 44 -10.67 -0.11 9.54
N MET A 45 -10.02 -0.81 8.62
CA MET A 45 -10.61 -1.19 7.34
C MET A 45 -11.81 -2.13 7.53
N SER A 46 -11.69 -3.15 8.39
CA SER A 46 -12.74 -4.15 8.63
C SER A 46 -14.03 -3.56 9.22
N VAL A 47 -13.96 -2.48 10.00
CA VAL A 47 -15.14 -1.87 10.66
C VAL A 47 -15.78 -0.73 9.86
N ALA A 48 -15.34 -0.45 8.63
CA ALA A 48 -16.03 0.51 7.78
C ALA A 48 -17.46 0.00 7.43
N PRO A 49 -18.42 0.89 7.15
CA PRO A 49 -19.76 0.48 6.72
C PRO A 49 -19.71 -0.36 5.43
N ASP A 50 -20.72 -1.22 5.25
CA ASP A 50 -20.78 -2.16 4.12
C ASP A 50 -20.98 -1.47 2.76
N ASP A 51 -21.50 -0.25 2.75
CA ASP A 51 -21.68 0.58 1.56
C ASP A 51 -20.44 1.43 1.22
N VAL A 52 -19.31 1.19 1.89
CA VAL A 52 -18.07 1.94 1.73
C VAL A 52 -16.94 1.05 1.23
N THR A 53 -16.37 1.41 0.09
CA THR A 53 -15.09 0.83 -0.37
C THR A 53 -13.94 1.51 0.38
N VAL A 54 -13.01 0.72 0.92
CA VAL A 54 -11.84 1.23 1.65
C VAL A 54 -10.57 0.92 0.88
N LEU A 55 -9.78 1.95 0.62
CA LEU A 55 -8.45 1.84 0.03
C LEU A 55 -7.42 2.37 1.02
N PHE A 56 -6.52 1.50 1.46
CA PHE A 56 -5.30 1.92 2.14
C PHE A 56 -4.13 1.89 1.17
N GLY A 57 -3.31 2.94 1.17
CA GLY A 57 -2.03 2.95 0.47
C GLY A 57 -0.99 3.75 1.24
N GLY A 58 0.25 3.25 1.31
CA GLY A 58 1.34 3.98 1.94
C GLY A 58 2.60 3.14 2.13
N ASP A 59 3.63 3.78 2.69
CA ASP A 59 4.86 3.09 3.09
C ASP A 59 4.60 2.32 4.39
N THR A 60 4.38 1.02 4.24
CA THR A 60 4.14 0.13 5.37
C THR A 60 5.42 -0.30 6.06
N ASN A 61 6.60 -0.12 5.46
CA ASN A 61 7.85 -0.70 5.91
C ASN A 61 7.80 -2.23 6.19
N LEU A 62 6.74 -2.94 5.75
CA LEU A 62 6.49 -4.32 6.13
C LEU A 62 7.42 -5.28 5.41
N ARG A 63 7.74 -6.37 6.11
CA ARG A 63 8.31 -7.58 5.54
C ARG A 63 7.22 -8.63 5.43
N ASP A 64 7.38 -9.55 4.48
CA ASP A 64 6.34 -10.54 4.20
C ASP A 64 6.03 -11.44 5.41
N TYR A 65 7.03 -11.77 6.23
CA TYR A 65 6.82 -12.52 7.48
C TYR A 65 5.94 -11.76 8.49
N GLU A 66 5.97 -10.43 8.49
CA GLU A 66 5.16 -9.61 9.40
C GLU A 66 3.69 -9.62 8.96
N VAL A 67 3.45 -9.59 7.65
CA VAL A 67 2.10 -9.74 7.09
C VAL A 67 1.54 -11.12 7.42
N ALA A 68 2.32 -12.17 7.21
CA ALA A 68 1.93 -13.54 7.57
C ALA A 68 1.64 -13.69 9.07
N THR A 69 2.44 -13.03 9.93
CA THR A 69 2.28 -13.06 11.39
C THR A 69 1.01 -12.34 11.85
N VAL A 70 0.68 -11.21 11.22
CA VAL A 70 -0.54 -10.45 11.56
C VAL A 70 -1.79 -11.12 10.99
N GLY A 71 -1.67 -11.72 9.80
CA GLY A 71 -2.79 -12.29 9.05
C GLY A 71 -3.61 -11.21 8.33
N MET A 72 -4.37 -11.65 7.32
CA MET A 72 -5.30 -10.80 6.58
C MET A 72 -6.73 -11.31 6.79
N PRO A 73 -7.67 -10.47 7.25
CA PRO A 73 -9.07 -10.86 7.36
C PRO A 73 -9.70 -11.11 6.00
N GLU A 74 -10.76 -11.91 5.99
CA GLU A 74 -11.61 -12.08 4.81
C GLU A 74 -12.17 -10.73 4.34
N GLY A 75 -12.20 -10.53 3.02
CA GLY A 75 -12.69 -9.29 2.40
C GLY A 75 -11.68 -8.15 2.29
N ILE A 76 -10.47 -8.28 2.87
CA ILE A 76 -9.34 -7.38 2.61
C ILE A 76 -8.28 -8.12 1.79
N CYS A 77 -7.76 -7.48 0.75
CA CYS A 77 -6.72 -8.05 -0.10
C CYS A 77 -5.56 -7.07 -0.33
N ASP A 78 -4.35 -7.61 -0.49
CA ASP A 78 -3.20 -6.88 -1.05
C ASP A 78 -3.38 -6.78 -2.56
N LEU A 79 -3.29 -5.56 -3.09
CA LEU A 79 -3.56 -5.30 -4.50
C LEU A 79 -2.54 -5.97 -5.43
N TRP A 80 -1.28 -6.05 -5.01
CA TRP A 80 -0.22 -6.68 -5.79
C TRP A 80 -0.44 -8.20 -5.86
N GLU A 81 -0.83 -8.81 -4.74
CA GLU A 81 -1.18 -10.24 -4.69
C GLU A 81 -2.43 -10.53 -5.52
N GLN A 82 -3.48 -9.71 -5.37
CA GLN A 82 -4.71 -9.87 -6.15
C GLN A 82 -4.50 -9.76 -7.67
N LEU A 83 -3.54 -8.93 -8.11
CA LEU A 83 -3.20 -8.76 -9.52
C LEU A 83 -2.27 -9.85 -10.06
N GLY A 84 -2.04 -10.93 -9.31
CA GLY A 84 -1.21 -12.06 -9.74
C GLY A 84 0.28 -11.83 -9.55
N GLU A 85 0.66 -11.06 -8.52
CA GLU A 85 2.05 -10.85 -8.10
C GLU A 85 3.00 -10.37 -9.22
N PRO A 86 2.65 -9.33 -9.99
CA PRO A 86 3.46 -8.89 -11.12
C PRO A 86 4.87 -8.45 -10.67
N GLU A 87 5.89 -9.21 -11.09
CA GLU A 87 7.28 -8.99 -10.68
C GLU A 87 7.81 -7.59 -11.04
N LYS A 88 7.35 -7.04 -12.18
CA LYS A 88 7.74 -5.69 -12.66
C LYS A 88 7.47 -4.56 -11.68
N CYS A 89 6.58 -4.77 -10.70
CA CYS A 89 6.27 -3.77 -9.67
C CYS A 89 6.31 -4.33 -8.25
N ARG A 90 7.06 -5.42 -8.03
CA ARG A 90 7.21 -6.05 -6.72
C ARG A 90 7.99 -5.18 -5.73
N TYR A 91 9.12 -4.62 -6.15
CA TYR A 91 10.03 -3.90 -5.26
C TYR A 91 9.85 -2.40 -5.39
N THR A 92 9.38 -1.77 -4.32
CA THR A 92 9.11 -0.32 -4.26
C THR A 92 10.26 0.44 -3.61
N TRP A 93 11.15 -0.25 -2.90
CA TRP A 93 12.42 0.26 -2.44
C TRP A 93 13.55 -0.67 -2.89
N ASP A 94 14.36 -0.22 -3.85
CA ASP A 94 15.41 -1.03 -4.47
C ASP A 94 16.73 -0.26 -4.54
N THR A 95 17.69 -0.65 -3.71
CA THR A 95 19.01 0.02 -3.66
C THR A 95 20.00 -0.46 -4.71
N TRP A 96 19.67 -1.49 -5.49
CA TRP A 96 20.42 -1.87 -6.69
C TRP A 96 20.11 -0.90 -7.82
N ALA A 97 18.82 -0.63 -8.05
CA ALA A 97 18.36 0.25 -9.12
C ALA A 97 18.37 1.73 -8.72
N ASN A 98 18.00 2.06 -7.48
CA ASN A 98 17.92 3.43 -6.98
C ASN A 98 19.21 3.84 -6.27
N THR A 99 19.84 4.90 -6.78
CA THR A 99 21.13 5.42 -6.28
C THR A 99 20.98 6.63 -5.36
N ASN A 100 19.76 6.99 -4.92
CA ASN A 100 19.55 8.16 -4.07
C ASN A 100 20.09 7.98 -2.65
N LYS A 101 20.19 6.74 -2.18
CA LYS A 101 20.79 6.38 -0.90
C LYS A 101 21.92 5.36 -1.12
N GLU A 102 23.07 5.66 -0.55
CA GLU A 102 24.18 4.72 -0.51
C GLU A 102 24.01 3.80 0.70
N MET A 103 23.92 2.50 0.45
CA MET A 103 23.74 1.47 1.47
C MET A 103 24.90 0.49 1.38
N ARG A 104 25.51 0.19 2.53
CA ARG A 104 26.59 -0.81 2.64
C ARG A 104 26.17 -2.17 2.07
N PHE A 105 24.92 -2.56 2.29
CA PHE A 105 24.34 -3.79 1.76
C PHE A 105 23.15 -3.46 0.89
N LYS A 106 23.18 -3.96 -0.35
CA LYS A 106 22.10 -3.78 -1.30
C LYS A 106 20.94 -4.71 -0.96
N ASN A 107 19.73 -4.20 -1.09
CA ASN A 107 18.48 -4.87 -0.75
C ASN A 107 17.32 -4.33 -1.60
N ARG A 108 16.27 -5.15 -1.74
CA ARG A 108 15.03 -4.86 -2.44
C ARG A 108 13.84 -5.26 -1.58
N LEU A 109 12.95 -4.32 -1.30
CA LEU A 109 11.85 -4.50 -0.37
C LEU A 109 10.54 -3.94 -0.95
N ARG A 110 9.43 -4.60 -0.62
CA ARG A 110 8.06 -4.17 -0.94
C ARG A 110 7.47 -3.43 0.25
N PHE A 111 7.95 -2.20 0.45
CA PHE A 111 7.57 -1.36 1.57
C PHE A 111 6.25 -0.64 1.31
N ASP A 112 6.13 -0.02 0.16
CA ASP A 112 4.90 0.60 -0.29
C ASP A 112 3.90 -0.50 -0.72
N ARG A 113 2.71 -0.49 -0.12
CA ARG A 113 1.65 -1.48 -0.37
C ARG A 113 0.29 -0.80 -0.50
N VAL A 114 -0.63 -1.46 -1.19
CA VAL A 114 -2.02 -1.03 -1.33
C VAL A 114 -2.93 -2.17 -0.89
N TYR A 115 -3.88 -1.89 0.00
CA TYR A 115 -4.89 -2.84 0.45
C TYR A 115 -6.29 -2.34 0.09
N LEU A 116 -7.15 -3.26 -0.32
CA LEU A 116 -8.53 -3.00 -0.73
C LEU A 116 -9.50 -3.80 0.12
N ARG A 117 -10.50 -3.11 0.70
CA ARG A 117 -11.76 -3.71 1.14
C ARG A 117 -12.88 -3.19 0.24
N ARG A 118 -13.63 -4.09 -0.39
CA ARG A 118 -14.77 -3.73 -1.23
C ARG A 118 -15.99 -3.39 -0.36
N ALA A 119 -16.83 -2.48 -0.85
CA ALA A 119 -18.22 -2.42 -0.41
C ALA A 119 -18.92 -3.75 -0.74
N VAL A 120 -19.85 -4.17 0.12
CA VAL A 120 -20.61 -5.43 -0.01
C VAL A 120 -22.13 -5.20 -0.04
N SER A 121 -22.59 -3.95 0.03
CA SER A 121 -24.02 -3.62 -0.08
C SER A 121 -24.56 -3.77 -1.50
N ASP A 122 -25.78 -4.31 -1.61
CA ASP A 122 -26.49 -4.45 -2.88
C ASP A 122 -26.64 -3.10 -3.60
N GLY A 123 -26.43 -3.11 -4.91
CA GLY A 123 -26.55 -1.92 -5.77
C GLY A 123 -25.36 -0.96 -5.73
N VAL A 124 -24.31 -1.24 -4.96
CA VAL A 124 -23.05 -0.49 -5.01
C VAL A 124 -22.15 -1.09 -6.11
N PRO A 125 -21.69 -0.29 -7.09
CA PRO A 125 -20.77 -0.78 -8.12
C PRO A 125 -19.50 -1.38 -7.51
N LEU A 126 -19.06 -2.50 -8.08
CA LEU A 126 -17.90 -3.23 -7.60
C LEU A 126 -16.62 -2.54 -8.07
N VAL A 127 -15.74 -2.23 -7.13
CA VAL A 127 -14.41 -1.67 -7.41
C VAL A 127 -13.41 -2.80 -7.60
N GLU A 128 -12.99 -3.01 -8.85
CA GLU A 128 -12.05 -4.06 -9.21
C GLU A 128 -10.67 -3.49 -9.59
N PRO A 129 -9.56 -4.00 -9.01
CA PRO A 129 -8.22 -3.63 -9.43
C PRO A 129 -8.00 -4.05 -10.89
N HIS A 130 -7.50 -3.13 -11.70
CA HIS A 130 -7.25 -3.37 -13.11
C HIS A 130 -5.76 -3.48 -13.43
N SER A 131 -4.94 -2.60 -12.85
CA SER A 131 -3.49 -2.62 -13.09
C SER A 131 -2.72 -1.97 -11.94
N MET A 132 -1.44 -2.34 -11.85
CA MET A 132 -0.45 -1.76 -10.93
C MET A 132 0.90 -1.67 -11.67
N THR A 133 1.58 -0.53 -11.52
CA THR A 133 2.91 -0.29 -12.09
C THR A 133 3.73 0.62 -11.18
N LEU A 134 5.05 0.63 -11.37
CA LEU A 134 5.94 1.60 -10.73
C LEU A 134 6.04 2.88 -11.55
N VAL A 135 6.23 4.00 -10.86
CA VAL A 135 6.48 5.33 -11.43
C VAL A 135 7.66 6.01 -10.72
N GLY A 136 8.21 7.05 -11.35
CA GLY A 136 9.37 7.77 -10.82
C GLY A 136 10.70 7.04 -11.03
N LEU A 137 10.75 6.13 -12.01
CA LEU A 137 11.92 5.31 -12.37
C LEU A 137 13.00 6.07 -13.16
N GLU A 138 12.76 7.33 -13.52
CA GLU A 138 13.69 8.16 -14.30
C GLU A 138 14.50 9.09 -13.40
N LYS A 139 15.76 9.32 -13.80
CA LYS A 139 16.58 10.34 -13.15
C LYS A 139 16.17 11.72 -13.62
N LEU A 140 16.08 12.64 -12.66
CA LEU A 140 15.94 14.07 -12.91
C LEU A 140 17.26 14.63 -13.46
N ARG A 141 17.22 15.87 -13.96
CA ARG A 141 18.41 16.57 -14.49
C ARG A 141 19.58 16.67 -13.51
N CYS A 142 19.31 16.62 -12.20
CA CYS A 142 20.33 16.60 -11.15
C CYS A 142 20.98 15.22 -10.95
N GLY A 143 20.67 14.21 -11.77
CA GLY A 143 21.24 12.87 -11.70
C GLY A 143 20.64 11.97 -10.59
N ARG A 144 19.61 12.43 -9.89
CA ARG A 144 18.91 11.69 -8.83
C ARG A 144 17.51 11.28 -9.26
N TYR A 145 16.99 10.21 -8.69
CA TYR A 145 15.57 9.84 -8.81
C TYR A 145 14.70 10.77 -7.97
N THR A 146 13.39 10.79 -8.22
CA THR A 146 12.44 11.62 -7.46
C THR A 146 12.43 11.31 -5.96
N SER A 147 12.65 10.05 -5.59
CA SER A 147 12.74 9.55 -4.22
C SER A 147 13.66 8.34 -4.18
N ASP A 148 14.08 7.89 -2.99
CA ASP A 148 14.69 6.55 -2.84
C ASP A 148 13.67 5.41 -2.93
N HIS A 149 12.38 5.73 -2.92
CA HIS A 149 11.27 4.84 -3.24
C HIS A 149 10.77 5.07 -4.67
N TRP A 150 10.23 4.02 -5.28
CA TRP A 150 9.40 4.10 -6.47
C TRP A 150 7.95 4.32 -6.07
N GLY A 151 7.25 5.18 -6.82
CA GLY A 151 5.82 5.35 -6.63
C GLY A 151 5.06 4.15 -7.16
N ILE A 152 3.91 3.84 -6.57
CA ILE A 152 2.95 2.87 -7.10
C ILE A 152 1.83 3.64 -7.80
N TYR A 153 1.51 3.25 -9.02
CA TYR A 153 0.33 3.73 -9.74
C TYR A 153 -0.62 2.56 -9.98
N CYS A 154 -1.86 2.68 -9.48
CA CYS A 154 -2.90 1.68 -9.61
C CYS A 154 -4.11 2.26 -10.34
N THR A 155 -4.76 1.42 -11.15
CA THR A 155 -6.04 1.75 -11.79
C THR A 155 -7.11 0.76 -11.37
N PHE A 156 -8.35 1.24 -11.28
CA PHE A 156 -9.51 0.44 -10.89
C PHE A 156 -10.62 0.58 -11.93
N SER A 157 -11.36 -0.49 -12.16
CA SER A 157 -12.63 -0.47 -12.90
C SER A 157 -13.81 -0.46 -11.92
N PHE A 158 -14.86 0.26 -12.27
CA PHE A 158 -16.14 0.24 -11.58
C PHE A 158 -17.10 -0.59 -12.43
N LYS A 159 -17.62 -1.67 -11.87
CA LYS A 159 -18.59 -2.55 -12.53
C LYS A 159 -19.96 -2.42 -11.90
#